data_AF-A0ABD1U5Q9-F1
#
_entry.id   AF-A0ABD1U5Q9-F1
#
_cell.length_a   1.000
_cell.length_b   1.000
_cell.length_c   1.000
_cell.angle_alpha   90.00
_cell.angle_beta   90.00
_cell.angle_gamma   90.00
#
_symmetry.space_group_name_H-M   'P 1'
#
loop_
_entity.id
_entity.type
_entity.pdbx_description
1 polymer ?
#
loop_
_entity_poly.entity_id
_entity_poly.type
_entity_poly.pdbx_seq_one_letter_code
_entity_poly.pdbx_strand_id
1 'polypeptide(L)'
;MALMEITATAEEDADLRRSAFKPNSPASKAVVDQLLRIIEKEDMELLVPCIKAIGNLARTFRATETRIISPLVRLLDEREVEVSKEACVALKKFACTENYLHMDHSKAIISAGGAKHLVQLTYFGEQIVQRCALILLCYICLHVPDSEELAQAEVLIVLEWAFKHTSLIQDENVEKLLPEAKGKLELYQSRSSRDRILEEVEKCKKRLEACKKNPVGDRLRPDVRRLMSKLEALKKSFEELKRKLQGELGEEKGKLDIFHVQLGYLSRPTKVVGRGPGSQGGRVKRALEKVGSIRECSIFLGV
;
A
#
# COMPACT_ATOMS: atom_id res chain seq x y z
N MET A 1 14.60 11.93 32.43
CA MET A 1 14.85 10.50 32.72
C MET A 1 13.70 9.81 33.47
N ALA A 2 13.29 10.23 34.68
CA ALA A 2 12.23 9.54 35.44
C ALA A 2 10.91 9.31 34.66
N LEU A 3 10.49 10.28 33.85
CA LEU A 3 9.27 10.14 33.05
C LEU A 3 9.37 9.03 31.99
N MET A 4 10.53 8.84 31.37
CA MET A 4 10.76 7.76 30.39
C MET A 4 10.54 6.40 31.06
N GLU A 5 11.09 6.20 32.26
CA GLU A 5 10.92 4.97 33.04
C GLU A 5 9.45 4.73 33.40
N ILE A 6 8.75 5.75 33.92
CA ILE A 6 7.32 5.64 34.27
C ILE A 6 6.49 5.25 33.03
N THR A 7 6.76 5.88 31.88
CA THR A 7 6.06 5.52 30.64
C THR A 7 6.41 4.11 30.16
N ALA A 8 7.65 3.65 30.35
CA ALA A 8 8.05 2.28 30.00
C ALA A 8 7.29 1.26 30.85
N THR A 9 7.19 1.48 32.16
CA THR A 9 6.34 0.63 33.03
C THR A 9 4.87 0.67 32.60
N ALA A 10 4.36 1.85 32.23
CA ALA A 10 2.98 2.01 31.76
C ALA A 10 2.74 1.40 30.36
N GLU A 11 3.77 1.19 29.56
CA GLU A 11 3.63 0.46 28.31
C GLU A 11 3.21 -0.98 28.60
N GLU A 12 3.90 -1.65 29.52
CA GLU A 12 3.66 -3.06 29.86
C GLU A 12 2.43 -3.25 30.77
N ASP A 13 2.18 -2.32 31.70
CA ASP A 13 1.08 -2.37 32.65
C ASP A 13 -0.15 -1.58 32.15
N ALA A 14 -1.22 -2.32 31.79
CA ALA A 14 -2.46 -1.74 31.31
C ALA A 14 -3.24 -0.93 32.36
N ASP A 15 -3.13 -1.28 33.63
CA ASP A 15 -3.84 -0.59 34.71
C ASP A 15 -3.10 0.69 35.11
N LEU A 16 -1.77 0.64 35.16
CA LEU A 16 -0.95 1.84 35.31
C LEU A 16 -1.19 2.81 34.15
N ARG A 17 -1.21 2.32 32.91
CA ARG A 17 -1.49 3.13 31.72
C ARG A 17 -2.82 3.88 31.82
N ARG A 18 -3.89 3.17 32.17
CA ARG A 18 -5.25 3.72 32.27
C ARG A 18 -5.41 4.68 33.46
N SER A 19 -4.65 4.47 34.53
CA SER A 19 -4.74 5.30 35.74
C SER A 19 -3.87 6.56 35.65
N ALA A 20 -2.60 6.43 35.24
CA ALA A 20 -1.61 7.50 35.20
C ALA A 20 -1.70 8.39 33.95
N PHE A 21 -2.04 7.82 32.80
CA PHE A 21 -2.02 8.52 31.50
C PHE A 21 -3.42 8.63 30.88
N LYS A 22 -4.38 9.16 31.66
CA LYS A 22 -5.74 9.41 31.15
C LYS A 22 -5.72 10.50 30.07
N PRO A 23 -6.19 10.25 28.84
CA PRO A 23 -6.09 11.22 27.73
C PRO A 23 -6.84 12.54 27.96
N ASN A 24 -7.84 12.52 28.85
CA ASN A 24 -8.60 13.70 29.25
C ASN A 24 -7.98 14.50 30.40
N SER A 25 -6.97 13.96 31.07
CA SER A 25 -6.38 14.61 32.23
C SER A 25 -5.53 15.81 31.80
N PRO A 26 -5.71 16.99 32.42
CA PRO A 26 -4.84 18.14 32.17
C PRO A 26 -3.36 17.82 32.41
N ALA A 27 -3.04 17.01 33.43
CA ALA A 27 -1.67 16.62 33.74
C ALA A 27 -1.05 15.77 32.62
N SER A 28 -1.77 14.77 32.11
CA SER A 28 -1.29 13.92 31.01
C SER A 28 -1.10 14.72 29.73
N LYS A 29 -2.00 15.67 29.43
CA LYS A 29 -1.84 16.58 28.29
C LYS A 29 -0.59 17.46 28.42
N ALA A 30 -0.38 18.08 29.58
CA ALA A 30 0.78 18.92 29.82
C ALA A 30 2.11 18.14 29.68
N VAL A 31 2.13 16.87 30.14
CA VAL A 31 3.28 15.98 29.96
C VAL A 31 3.55 15.74 28.47
N VAL A 32 2.53 15.37 27.70
CA VAL A 32 2.66 15.10 26.26
C VAL A 32 3.08 16.37 25.50
N ASP A 33 2.46 17.51 25.79
CA ASP A 33 2.81 18.79 25.15
C ASP A 33 4.27 19.17 25.43
N GLN A 34 4.78 18.93 26.64
CA GLN A 34 6.18 19.17 26.98
C GLN A 34 7.14 18.21 26.26
N LEU A 35 6.79 16.92 26.16
CA LEU A 35 7.57 15.94 25.41
C LEU A 35 7.64 16.31 23.92
N LEU A 36 6.51 16.67 23.31
CA LEU A 36 6.45 17.10 21.91
C LEU A 36 7.26 18.37 21.69
N ARG A 37 7.18 19.34 22.61
CA ARG A 37 7.98 20.58 22.52
C ARG A 37 9.48 20.31 22.52
N ILE A 38 9.95 19.30 23.26
CA ILE A 38 11.37 18.90 23.27
C ILE A 38 11.72 18.22 21.94
N ILE A 39 10.89 17.31 21.46
CA ILE A 39 11.06 16.62 20.17
C ILE A 39 11.14 17.63 19.02
N GLU A 40 10.25 18.62 18.99
CA GLU A 40 10.20 19.63 17.94
C GLU A 40 11.37 20.62 17.98
N LYS A 41 12.01 20.78 19.13
CA LYS A 41 13.20 21.63 19.29
C LYS A 41 14.51 20.87 19.08
N GLU A 42 14.44 19.54 18.93
CA GLU A 42 15.60 18.67 18.74
C GLU A 42 16.67 18.87 19.82
N ASP A 43 16.25 19.05 21.08
CA ASP A 43 17.16 19.18 22.22
C ASP A 43 17.89 17.86 22.46
N MET A 44 19.13 17.77 21.97
CA MET A 44 19.88 16.52 21.79
C MET A 44 20.02 15.68 23.07
N GLU A 45 20.14 16.31 24.25
CA GLU A 45 20.30 15.57 25.51
C GLU A 45 19.02 14.84 25.95
N LEU A 46 17.86 15.42 25.62
CA LEU A 46 16.56 14.92 26.08
C LEU A 46 15.73 14.28 24.96
N LEU A 47 16.17 14.40 23.72
CA LEU A 47 15.45 13.96 22.52
C LEU A 47 15.14 12.46 22.58
N VAL A 48 16.15 11.60 22.72
CA VAL A 48 15.97 10.13 22.76
C VAL A 48 15.05 9.70 23.92
N PRO A 49 15.25 10.17 25.17
CA PRO A 49 14.32 9.89 26.26
C PRO A 49 12.87 10.32 25.97
N CYS A 50 12.67 11.45 25.27
CA CYS A 50 11.34 11.93 24.93
C CYS A 50 10.68 11.11 23.81
N ILE A 51 11.43 10.70 22.80
CA ILE A 51 10.96 9.79 21.73
C ILE A 51 10.50 8.47 22.35
N LYS A 52 11.31 7.88 23.23
CA LYS A 52 10.97 6.66 23.96
C LYS A 52 9.69 6.84 24.77
N ALA A 53 9.61 7.92 25.54
CA ALA A 53 8.44 8.19 26.37
C ALA A 53 7.15 8.33 25.54
N ILE A 54 7.19 9.03 24.41
CA ILE A 54 6.05 9.15 23.50
C ILE A 54 5.68 7.79 22.89
N GLY A 55 6.67 7.01 22.44
CA GLY A 55 6.43 5.67 21.90
C GLY A 55 5.75 4.74 22.91
N ASN A 56 6.20 4.75 24.16
CA ASN A 56 5.62 3.95 25.24
C ASN A 56 4.15 4.31 25.53
N LEU A 57 3.78 5.57 25.28
CA LEU A 57 2.43 6.09 25.41
C LEU A 57 1.55 5.86 24.17
N ALA A 58 2.04 5.21 23.10
CA ALA A 58 1.32 5.07 21.83
C ALA A 58 -0.13 4.55 21.98
N ARG A 59 -0.38 3.66 22.94
CA ARG A 59 -1.71 3.07 23.22
C ARG A 59 -2.61 3.92 24.12
N THR A 60 -2.16 5.10 24.52
CA THR A 60 -2.94 6.04 25.34
C THR A 60 -3.66 7.06 24.50
N PHE A 61 -3.13 7.39 23.32
CA PHE A 61 -3.66 8.48 22.51
C PHE A 61 -5.02 8.15 21.90
N ARG A 62 -5.79 9.21 21.64
CA ARG A 62 -7.07 9.11 20.94
C ARG A 62 -6.86 9.35 19.45
N ALA A 63 -7.79 8.87 18.64
CA ALA A 63 -7.83 9.15 17.22
C ALA A 63 -7.78 10.65 16.89
N THR A 64 -8.31 11.50 17.79
CA THR A 64 -8.30 12.96 17.64
C THR A 64 -6.94 13.61 17.89
N GLU A 65 -6.03 12.93 18.58
CA GLU A 65 -4.70 13.45 18.89
C GLU A 65 -3.72 13.05 17.79
N THR A 66 -3.65 13.86 16.74
CA THR A 66 -2.88 13.57 15.52
C THR A 66 -1.52 14.26 15.50
N ARG A 67 -1.24 15.17 16.46
CA ARG A 67 -0.05 16.03 16.47
C ARG A 67 1.25 15.27 16.74
N ILE A 68 1.17 14.01 17.18
CA ILE A 68 2.31 13.24 17.67
C ILE A 68 3.10 12.57 16.53
N ILE A 69 2.40 12.13 15.48
CA ILE A 69 3.00 11.31 14.42
C ILE A 69 3.99 12.13 13.58
N SER A 70 3.60 13.34 13.16
CA SER A 70 4.43 14.15 12.25
C SER A 70 5.80 14.53 12.83
N PRO A 71 5.94 14.98 14.10
CA PRO A 71 7.23 15.17 14.74
C PRO A 71 8.11 13.92 14.72
N LEU A 72 7.56 12.74 15.02
CA LEU A 72 8.31 11.48 14.99
C LEU A 72 8.75 11.08 13.58
N VAL A 73 7.92 11.33 12.57
CA VAL A 73 8.26 11.03 11.16
C VAL A 73 9.40 11.91 10.67
N ARG A 74 9.48 13.17 11.10
CA ARG A 74 10.61 14.07 10.75
C ARG A 74 11.95 13.53 11.25
N LEU A 75 11.96 12.90 12.42
CA LEU A 75 13.15 12.30 13.00
C LEU A 75 13.66 11.05 12.24
N LEU A 76 12.92 10.55 11.25
CA LEU A 76 13.41 9.47 10.37
C LEU A 76 14.47 9.96 9.37
N ASP A 77 14.55 11.27 9.10
CA ASP A 77 15.56 11.88 8.23
C ASP A 77 16.81 12.34 9.02
N GLU A 78 16.88 12.03 10.32
CA GLU A 78 17.96 12.50 11.18
C GLU A 78 19.26 11.71 10.97
N ARG A 79 20.39 12.42 11.08
CA ARG A 79 21.73 11.85 10.86
C ARG A 79 22.21 10.98 12.01
N GLU A 80 21.72 11.24 13.22
CA GLU A 80 22.01 10.46 14.42
C GLU A 80 21.29 9.11 14.35
N VAL A 81 22.06 8.04 14.20
CA VAL A 81 21.58 6.66 14.04
C VAL A 81 20.64 6.25 15.17
N GLU A 82 20.97 6.63 16.41
CA GLU A 82 20.15 6.30 17.59
C GLU A 82 18.81 7.04 17.57
N VAL A 83 18.76 8.29 17.07
CA VAL A 83 17.51 9.05 16.94
C VAL A 83 16.59 8.40 15.92
N SER A 84 17.11 8.10 14.73
CA SER A 84 16.34 7.45 13.64
C SER A 84 15.87 6.04 14.02
N LYS A 85 16.69 5.29 14.76
CA LYS A 85 16.30 4.00 15.35
C LYS A 85 15.13 4.15 16.32
N GLU A 86 15.25 5.04 17.29
CA GLU A 86 14.22 5.20 18.32
C GLU A 86 12.93 5.82 17.78
N ALA A 87 13.03 6.67 16.76
CA ALA A 87 11.87 7.15 16.00
C ALA A 87 11.15 5.98 15.29
N CYS A 88 11.89 5.09 14.62
CA CYS A 88 11.31 3.86 14.04
C CYS A 88 10.62 3.01 15.11
N VAL A 89 11.27 2.78 16.26
CA VAL A 89 10.72 1.97 17.36
C VAL A 89 9.46 2.60 17.93
N ALA A 90 9.45 3.92 18.15
CA ALA A 90 8.28 4.64 18.64
C ALA A 90 7.12 4.55 17.64
N LEU A 91 7.35 4.88 16.36
CA LEU A 91 6.35 4.80 15.30
C LEU A 91 5.81 3.38 15.09
N LYS A 92 6.65 2.35 15.25
CA LYS A 92 6.21 0.94 15.25
C LYS A 92 5.15 0.69 16.31
N LYS A 93 5.26 1.26 17.51
CA LYS A 93 4.24 1.11 18.58
C LYS A 93 2.91 1.78 18.24
N PHE A 94 2.92 2.78 17.35
CA PHE A 94 1.70 3.37 16.81
C PHE A 94 1.09 2.52 15.69
N ALA A 95 1.92 1.87 14.87
CA ALA A 95 1.48 1.11 13.70
C ALA A 95 1.25 -0.38 13.95
N CYS A 96 1.72 -0.96 15.06
CA CYS A 96 1.60 -2.39 15.31
C CYS A 96 0.17 -2.81 15.66
N THR A 97 -0.15 -4.09 15.45
CA THR A 97 -1.46 -4.69 15.66
C THR A 97 -2.00 -4.59 17.09
N GLU A 98 -1.13 -4.40 18.09
CA GLU A 98 -1.54 -4.19 19.49
C GLU A 98 -2.18 -2.81 19.73
N ASN A 99 -1.99 -1.86 18.81
CA ASN A 99 -2.58 -0.54 18.92
C ASN A 99 -3.89 -0.48 18.13
N TYR A 100 -5.01 -0.24 18.81
CA TYR A 100 -6.33 -0.18 18.17
C TYR A 100 -6.42 0.86 17.03
N LEU A 101 -5.60 1.90 17.06
CA LEU A 101 -5.57 2.97 16.05
C LEU A 101 -4.51 2.73 14.96
N HIS A 102 -3.97 1.51 14.84
CA HIS A 102 -2.88 1.18 13.92
C HIS A 102 -3.14 1.60 12.47
N MET A 103 -4.39 1.52 11.99
CA MET A 103 -4.75 1.94 10.63
C MET A 103 -4.66 3.46 10.46
N ASP A 104 -5.24 4.23 11.39
CA ASP A 104 -5.23 5.70 11.35
C ASP A 104 -3.81 6.24 11.52
N HIS A 105 -3.03 5.63 12.41
CA HIS A 105 -1.63 5.98 12.60
C HIS A 105 -0.77 5.63 11.39
N SER A 106 -0.97 4.47 10.75
CA SER A 106 -0.26 4.12 9.51
C SER A 106 -0.54 5.13 8.40
N LYS A 107 -1.81 5.55 8.24
CA LYS A 107 -2.18 6.62 7.28
C LYS A 107 -1.52 7.95 7.64
N ALA A 108 -1.49 8.31 8.92
CA ALA A 108 -0.84 9.55 9.37
C ALA A 108 0.68 9.52 9.13
N ILE A 109 1.34 8.37 9.31
CA ILE A 109 2.77 8.21 9.03
C ILE A 109 3.04 8.41 7.54
N ILE A 110 2.25 7.78 6.67
CA ILE A 110 2.35 7.96 5.21
C ILE A 110 2.13 9.42 4.84
N SER A 111 1.07 10.04 5.36
CA SER A 111 0.68 11.44 5.06
C SER A 111 1.75 12.45 5.49
N ALA A 112 2.52 12.13 6.54
CA ALA A 112 3.66 12.93 6.99
C ALA A 112 4.94 12.70 6.16
N GLY A 113 4.88 11.89 5.10
CA GLY A 113 6.02 11.57 4.23
C GLY A 113 6.85 10.38 4.70
N GLY A 114 6.36 9.59 5.67
CA GLY A 114 7.12 8.49 6.27
C GLY A 114 7.52 7.40 5.27
N ALA A 115 6.72 7.15 4.22
CA ALA A 115 7.02 6.13 3.21
C ALA A 115 8.41 6.32 2.58
N LYS A 116 8.73 7.56 2.16
CA LYS A 116 10.01 7.86 1.52
C LYS A 116 11.19 7.68 2.47
N HIS A 117 11.09 8.22 3.70
CA HIS A 117 12.14 8.10 4.70
C HIS A 117 12.39 6.64 5.08
N LEU A 118 11.32 5.85 5.26
CA LEU A 118 11.44 4.42 5.59
C LEU A 118 12.11 3.63 4.45
N VAL A 119 11.76 3.90 3.19
CA VAL A 119 12.45 3.30 2.03
C VAL A 119 13.94 3.61 2.05
N GLN A 120 14.32 4.87 2.30
CA GLN A 120 15.73 5.26 2.38
C GLN A 120 16.45 4.57 3.54
N LEU A 121 15.86 4.55 4.74
CA LEU A 121 16.41 3.89 5.91
C LEU A 121 16.56 2.37 5.71
N THR A 122 15.60 1.71 5.05
CA THR A 122 15.65 0.27 4.77
C THR A 122 16.77 -0.09 3.79
N TYR A 123 17.05 0.75 2.78
CA TYR A 123 18.13 0.50 1.83
C TYR A 123 19.51 0.92 2.33
N PHE A 124 19.62 2.11 2.94
CA PHE A 124 20.89 2.79 3.16
C PHE A 124 21.23 3.01 4.63
N GLY A 125 20.30 2.72 5.55
CA GLY A 125 20.55 2.87 6.98
C GLY A 125 21.60 1.90 7.51
N GLU A 126 22.07 2.13 8.74
CA GLU A 126 22.84 1.11 9.45
C GLU A 126 21.97 -0.09 9.82
N GLN A 127 22.56 -1.28 9.99
CA GLN A 127 21.79 -2.52 10.20
C GLN A 127 20.75 -2.42 11.33
N ILE A 128 21.10 -1.73 12.42
CA ILE A 128 20.20 -1.54 13.58
C ILE A 128 18.97 -0.70 13.23
N VAL A 129 19.09 0.27 12.32
CA VAL A 129 17.99 1.13 11.87
C VAL A 129 17.21 0.45 10.74
N GLN A 130 17.91 -0.17 9.78
CA GLN A 130 17.32 -0.87 8.64
C GLN A 130 16.24 -1.85 9.08
N ARG A 131 16.53 -2.63 10.11
CA ARG A 131 15.59 -3.62 10.65
C ARG A 131 14.35 -2.97 11.25
N CYS A 132 14.52 -1.94 12.07
CA CYS A 132 13.42 -1.22 12.68
C CYS A 132 12.53 -0.54 11.63
N ALA A 133 13.15 0.08 10.62
CA ALA A 133 12.47 0.69 9.49
C ALA A 133 11.67 -0.33 8.68
N LEU A 134 12.27 -1.49 8.38
CA LEU A 134 11.61 -2.57 7.64
C LEU A 134 10.38 -3.11 8.39
N ILE A 135 10.51 -3.37 9.70
CA ILE A 135 9.38 -3.86 10.51
C ILE A 135 8.23 -2.84 10.50
N LEU A 136 8.54 -1.55 10.68
CA LEU A 136 7.54 -0.48 10.63
C LEU A 136 6.89 -0.41 9.23
N LEU A 137 7.68 -0.48 8.17
CA LEU A 137 7.17 -0.48 6.79
C LEU A 137 6.25 -1.67 6.53
N CYS A 138 6.59 -2.87 7.02
CA CYS A 138 5.72 -4.05 6.94
C CYS A 138 4.37 -3.83 7.63
N TYR A 139 4.34 -3.29 8.86
CA TYR A 139 3.07 -2.97 9.53
C TYR A 139 2.22 -1.98 8.74
N ILE A 140 2.84 -0.91 8.21
CA ILE A 140 2.14 0.09 7.39
C ILE A 140 1.52 -0.58 6.16
N CYS A 141 2.27 -1.43 5.45
CA CYS A 141 1.78 -2.17 4.28
C CYS A 141 0.67 -3.17 4.62
N LEU A 142 0.73 -3.81 5.79
CA LEU A 142 -0.32 -4.72 6.25
C LEU A 142 -1.65 -4.00 6.50
N HIS A 143 -1.59 -2.74 6.92
CA HIS A 143 -2.75 -1.97 7.35
C HIS A 143 -3.31 -1.02 6.27
N VAL A 144 -2.48 -0.55 5.34
CA VAL A 144 -2.86 0.42 4.30
C VAL A 144 -2.25 0.04 2.93
N PRO A 145 -2.48 -1.19 2.43
CA PRO A 145 -1.85 -1.68 1.18
C PRO A 145 -2.34 -0.96 -0.08
N ASP A 146 -3.45 -0.23 0.00
CA ASP A 146 -4.08 0.50 -1.09
C ASP A 146 -3.58 1.94 -1.25
N SER A 147 -2.67 2.40 -0.38
CA SER A 147 -2.12 3.77 -0.44
C SER A 147 -1.35 4.01 -1.74
N GLU A 148 -1.69 5.11 -2.42
CA GLU A 148 -0.99 5.54 -3.63
C GLU A 148 0.44 6.01 -3.31
N GLU A 149 0.65 6.59 -2.14
CA GLU A 149 1.96 7.07 -1.69
C GLU A 149 2.94 5.91 -1.50
N LEU A 150 2.48 4.74 -1.01
CA LEU A 150 3.31 3.54 -0.93
C LEU A 150 3.72 3.04 -2.33
N ALA A 151 2.82 3.13 -3.31
CA ALA A 151 3.11 2.77 -4.69
C ALA A 151 4.10 3.76 -5.33
N GLN A 152 3.91 5.07 -5.10
CA GLN A 152 4.80 6.13 -5.60
C GLN A 152 6.21 6.06 -4.98
N ALA A 153 6.31 5.64 -3.72
CA ALA A 153 7.58 5.42 -3.03
C ALA A 153 8.21 4.06 -3.38
N GLU A 154 7.62 3.29 -4.31
CA GLU A 154 8.13 2.00 -4.78
C GLU A 154 8.34 0.98 -3.65
N VAL A 155 7.52 1.03 -2.60
CA VAL A 155 7.68 0.21 -1.39
C VAL A 155 7.71 -1.30 -1.71
N LEU A 156 6.96 -1.74 -2.72
CA LEU A 156 6.95 -3.14 -3.13
C LEU A 156 8.34 -3.63 -3.57
N ILE A 157 9.09 -2.81 -4.31
CA ILE A 157 10.46 -3.13 -4.74
C ILE A 157 11.37 -3.30 -3.53
N VAL A 158 11.15 -2.49 -2.49
CA VAL A 158 11.92 -2.55 -1.24
C VAL A 158 11.62 -3.84 -0.48
N LEU A 159 10.35 -4.24 -0.39
CA LEU A 159 9.96 -5.49 0.27
C LEU A 159 10.48 -6.71 -0.51
N GLU A 160 10.44 -6.70 -1.85
CA GLU A 160 11.03 -7.75 -2.68
C GLU A 160 12.55 -7.85 -2.50
N TRP A 161 13.23 -6.71 -2.42
CA TRP A 161 14.65 -6.68 -2.12
C TRP A 161 14.91 -7.28 -0.74
N ALA A 162 14.23 -6.80 0.31
CA ALA A 162 14.41 -7.30 1.67
C ALA A 162 14.15 -8.81 1.79
N PHE A 163 13.15 -9.32 1.07
CA PHE A 163 12.80 -10.75 1.05
C PHE A 163 13.91 -11.63 0.46
N LYS A 164 14.80 -11.08 -0.37
CA LYS A 164 15.95 -11.79 -0.94
C LYS A 164 17.21 -11.71 -0.06
N HIS A 165 17.21 -10.88 0.99
CA HIS A 165 18.38 -10.63 1.83
C HIS A 165 18.28 -11.37 3.16
N THR A 166 18.93 -12.53 3.24
CA THR A 166 18.87 -13.46 4.38
C THR A 166 19.26 -12.84 5.73
N SER A 167 20.15 -11.85 5.75
CA SER A 167 20.59 -11.16 6.98
C SER A 167 19.47 -10.37 7.67
N LEU A 168 18.48 -9.89 6.91
CA LEU A 168 17.32 -9.16 7.46
C LEU A 168 16.23 -10.12 7.97
N ILE A 169 16.17 -11.33 7.41
CA ILE A 169 15.14 -12.35 7.69
C ILE A 169 15.44 -13.16 8.95
N GLN A 170 16.65 -13.05 9.53
CA GLN A 170 16.98 -13.70 10.81
C GLN A 170 16.23 -13.11 12.02
N ASP A 171 15.54 -11.98 11.85
CA ASP A 171 14.63 -11.47 12.87
C ASP A 171 13.26 -12.14 12.74
N GLU A 172 12.80 -12.79 13.81
CA GLU A 172 11.53 -13.51 13.84
C GLU A 172 10.33 -12.62 13.46
N ASN A 173 10.38 -11.31 13.75
CA ASN A 173 9.31 -10.40 13.35
C ASN A 173 9.34 -10.12 11.84
N VAL A 174 10.52 -9.97 11.25
CA VAL A 174 10.67 -9.75 9.81
C VAL A 174 10.24 -11.01 9.06
N GLU A 175 10.65 -12.18 9.50
CA GLU A 175 10.29 -13.47 8.90
C GLU A 175 8.78 -13.68 8.81
N LYS A 176 8.04 -13.24 9.83
CA LYS A 176 6.56 -13.33 9.87
C LYS A 176 5.88 -12.22 9.07
N LEU A 177 6.30 -10.97 9.27
CA LEU A 177 5.58 -9.81 8.74
C LEU A 177 5.86 -9.56 7.26
N LEU A 178 7.11 -9.76 6.81
CA LEU A 178 7.54 -9.39 5.47
C LEU A 178 6.78 -10.14 4.35
N PRO A 179 6.61 -11.48 4.41
CA PRO A 179 5.88 -12.20 3.36
C PRO A 179 4.42 -11.75 3.26
N GLU A 180 3.75 -11.55 4.40
CA GLU A 180 2.34 -11.11 4.45
C GLU A 180 2.18 -9.66 3.96
N ALA A 181 3.06 -8.76 4.40
CA ALA A 181 3.06 -7.36 3.99
C ALA A 181 3.26 -7.23 2.47
N LYS A 182 4.24 -7.97 1.94
CA LYS A 182 4.53 -8.04 0.51
C LYS A 182 3.32 -8.55 -0.27
N GLY A 183 2.79 -9.71 0.09
CA GLY A 183 1.64 -10.31 -0.61
C GLY A 183 0.42 -9.40 -0.64
N LYS A 184 0.09 -8.73 0.49
CA LYS A 184 -1.00 -7.74 0.50
C LYS A 184 -0.71 -6.58 -0.46
N LEU A 185 0.47 -5.98 -0.40
CA LEU A 185 0.81 -4.84 -1.25
C LEU A 185 0.79 -5.20 -2.75
N GLU A 186 1.31 -6.37 -3.12
CA GLU A 186 1.29 -6.89 -4.50
C GLU A 186 -0.13 -7.02 -5.05
N LEU A 187 -1.03 -7.59 -4.25
CA LEU A 187 -2.44 -7.76 -4.64
C LEU A 187 -3.12 -6.42 -4.92
N TYR A 188 -2.89 -5.41 -4.07
CA TYR A 188 -3.52 -4.09 -4.24
C TYR A 188 -2.90 -3.29 -5.39
N GLN A 189 -1.58 -3.31 -5.56
CA GLN A 189 -0.94 -2.65 -6.69
C GLN A 189 -1.29 -3.30 -8.03
N SER A 190 -1.45 -4.62 -8.06
CA SER A 190 -1.94 -5.34 -9.24
C SER A 190 -3.38 -4.99 -9.58
N ARG A 191 -4.28 -4.90 -8.57
CA ARG A 191 -5.66 -4.43 -8.75
C ARG A 191 -5.71 -2.99 -9.27
N SER A 192 -4.93 -2.08 -8.68
CA SER A 192 -4.84 -0.69 -9.13
C SER A 192 -4.36 -0.60 -10.59
N SER A 193 -3.33 -1.37 -10.95
CA SER A 193 -2.82 -1.45 -12.33
C SER A 193 -3.89 -1.98 -13.30
N ARG A 194 -4.63 -3.01 -12.91
CA ARG A 194 -5.76 -3.55 -13.68
C ARG A 194 -6.83 -2.49 -13.91
N ASP A 195 -7.24 -1.80 -12.86
CA ASP A 195 -8.34 -0.83 -12.91
C ASP A 195 -7.97 0.38 -13.79
N ARG A 196 -6.71 0.85 -13.72
CA ARG A 196 -6.16 1.86 -14.65
C ARG A 196 -6.19 1.40 -16.11
N ILE A 197 -5.82 0.14 -16.38
CA ILE A 197 -5.89 -0.43 -17.73
C ILE A 197 -7.34 -0.46 -18.23
N LEU A 198 -8.28 -0.90 -17.38
CA LEU A 198 -9.70 -0.97 -17.73
C LEU A 198 -10.30 0.41 -18.01
N GLU A 199 -9.95 1.42 -17.21
CA GLU A 199 -10.37 2.81 -17.43
C GLU A 199 -9.86 3.34 -18.79
N GLU A 200 -8.59 3.14 -19.09
CA GLU A 200 -8.00 3.57 -20.36
C GLU A 200 -8.59 2.82 -21.57
N VAL A 201 -8.92 1.54 -21.41
CA VAL A 201 -9.67 0.77 -22.43
C VAL A 201 -11.04 1.40 -22.67
N GLU A 202 -11.79 1.73 -21.61
CA GLU A 202 -13.13 2.32 -21.72
C GLU A 202 -13.08 3.72 -22.36
N LYS A 203 -12.09 4.52 -22.02
CA LYS A 203 -11.80 5.81 -22.65
C LYS A 203 -11.50 5.67 -24.15
N CYS A 204 -10.71 4.67 -24.54
CA CYS A 204 -10.43 4.37 -25.95
C CYS A 204 -11.70 3.95 -26.71
N LYS A 205 -12.57 3.12 -26.12
CA LYS A 205 -13.85 2.73 -26.72
C LYS A 205 -14.76 3.94 -26.96
N LYS A 206 -14.94 4.80 -25.96
CA LYS A 206 -15.80 6.00 -26.09
C LYS A 206 -15.34 6.89 -27.24
N ARG A 207 -14.02 7.09 -27.40
CA ARG A 207 -13.44 7.83 -28.52
C ARG A 207 -13.69 7.15 -29.87
N LEU A 208 -13.59 5.83 -29.91
CA LEU A 208 -13.85 5.03 -31.12
C LEU A 208 -15.33 5.10 -31.54
N GLU A 209 -16.26 5.05 -30.59
CA GLU A 209 -17.70 5.26 -30.84
C GLU A 209 -18.01 6.70 -31.27
N ALA A 210 -17.33 7.71 -30.72
CA ALA A 210 -17.47 9.09 -31.19
C ALA A 210 -17.01 9.26 -32.64
N CYS A 211 -15.89 8.63 -33.02
CA CYS A 211 -15.41 8.60 -34.40
C CYS A 211 -16.43 7.95 -35.36
N LYS A 212 -17.15 6.91 -34.92
CA LYS A 212 -18.23 6.31 -35.72
C LYS A 212 -19.41 7.25 -35.95
N LYS A 213 -19.78 8.05 -34.93
CA LYS A 213 -20.96 8.92 -34.97
C LYS A 213 -20.76 10.17 -35.83
N ASN A 214 -19.53 10.69 -35.92
CA ASN A 214 -19.19 11.87 -36.73
C ASN A 214 -18.08 11.56 -37.75
N PRO A 215 -18.41 10.96 -38.91
CA PRO A 215 -17.43 10.63 -39.94
C PRO A 215 -16.98 11.88 -40.72
N VAL A 216 -15.98 12.61 -40.20
CA VAL A 216 -15.31 13.71 -40.89
C VAL A 216 -14.28 13.17 -41.91
N GLY A 217 -14.75 12.63 -43.03
CA GLY A 217 -13.92 12.30 -44.21
C GLY A 217 -12.64 11.50 -43.95
N ASP A 218 -11.68 11.54 -44.89
CA ASP A 218 -10.45 10.73 -44.86
C ASP A 218 -9.50 11.00 -43.67
N ARG A 219 -9.77 12.05 -42.87
CA ARG A 219 -9.00 12.40 -41.66
C ARG A 219 -9.25 11.47 -40.47
N LEU A 220 -10.24 10.58 -40.51
CA LEU A 220 -10.48 9.60 -39.44
C LEU A 220 -9.44 8.47 -39.34
N ARG A 221 -8.70 8.19 -40.42
CA ARG A 221 -7.82 7.00 -40.48
C ARG A 221 -6.64 7.04 -39.50
N PRO A 222 -5.94 8.18 -39.29
CA PRO A 222 -4.81 8.25 -38.36
C PRO A 222 -5.26 8.10 -36.90
N ASP A 223 -6.36 8.75 -36.51
CA ASP A 223 -6.87 8.72 -35.14
C ASP A 223 -7.41 7.34 -34.75
N VAL A 224 -8.16 6.70 -35.64
CA VAL A 224 -8.61 5.30 -35.44
C VAL A 224 -7.41 4.35 -35.38
N ARG A 225 -6.40 4.52 -36.26
CA ARG A 225 -5.19 3.69 -36.23
C ARG A 225 -4.43 3.87 -34.92
N ARG A 226 -4.27 5.11 -34.43
CA ARG A 226 -3.61 5.43 -33.16
C ARG A 226 -4.35 4.83 -31.97
N LEU A 227 -5.69 4.91 -31.94
CA LEU A 227 -6.52 4.28 -30.91
C LEU A 227 -6.42 2.76 -30.93
N MET A 228 -6.37 2.14 -32.12
CA MET A 228 -6.20 0.69 -32.26
C MET A 228 -4.83 0.22 -31.76
N SER A 229 -3.75 0.93 -32.12
CA SER A 229 -2.42 0.63 -31.59
C SER A 229 -2.37 0.77 -30.06
N LYS A 230 -3.05 1.78 -29.49
CA LYS A 230 -3.15 1.94 -28.04
C LYS A 230 -3.92 0.80 -27.36
N LEU A 231 -5.02 0.33 -27.96
CA LEU A 231 -5.78 -0.83 -27.49
C LEU A 231 -4.97 -2.12 -27.53
N GLU A 232 -4.18 -2.34 -28.58
CA GLU A 232 -3.27 -3.51 -28.66
C GLU A 232 -2.17 -3.45 -27.61
N ALA A 233 -1.60 -2.28 -27.33
CA ALA A 233 -0.64 -2.10 -26.24
C ALA A 233 -1.27 -2.40 -24.88
N LEU A 234 -2.45 -1.84 -24.57
CA LEU A 234 -3.18 -2.10 -23.32
C LEU A 234 -3.52 -3.58 -23.16
N LYS A 235 -3.88 -4.28 -24.24
CA LYS A 235 -4.12 -5.73 -24.20
C LYS A 235 -2.86 -6.50 -23.83
N LYS A 236 -1.69 -6.14 -24.38
CA LYS A 236 -0.41 -6.77 -24.01
C LYS A 236 -0.09 -6.55 -22.53
N SER A 237 -0.28 -5.33 -22.03
CA SER A 237 -0.07 -5.00 -20.61
C SER A 237 -1.01 -5.81 -19.69
N PHE A 238 -2.27 -6.00 -20.09
CA PHE A 238 -3.22 -6.83 -19.33
C PHE A 238 -2.81 -8.30 -19.28
N GLU A 239 -2.37 -8.89 -20.40
CA GLU A 239 -1.89 -10.29 -20.43
C GLU A 239 -0.58 -10.47 -19.66
N GLU A 240 0.27 -9.46 -19.59
CA GLU A 240 1.45 -9.47 -18.72
C GLU A 240 1.07 -9.45 -17.24
N LEU A 241 0.15 -8.57 -16.85
CA LEU A 241 -0.38 -8.52 -15.49
C LEU A 241 -1.03 -9.85 -15.08
N LYS A 242 -1.80 -10.45 -15.99
CA LYS A 242 -2.42 -11.76 -15.79
C LYS A 242 -1.37 -12.86 -15.58
N ARG A 243 -0.27 -12.85 -16.33
CA ARG A 243 0.83 -13.82 -16.15
C ARG A 243 1.53 -13.66 -14.80
N LYS A 244 1.74 -12.43 -14.32
CA LYS A 244 2.32 -12.16 -12.99
C LYS A 244 1.45 -12.76 -11.88
N LEU A 245 0.16 -12.42 -11.88
CA LEU A 245 -0.83 -12.96 -10.93
C LEU A 245 -0.98 -14.49 -10.99
N GLN A 246 -0.87 -15.10 -12.17
CA GLN A 246 -0.98 -16.55 -12.33
C GLN A 246 0.29 -17.31 -11.89
N GLY A 247 1.48 -16.69 -11.98
CA GLY A 247 2.70 -17.24 -11.42
C GLY A 247 2.63 -17.33 -9.88
N GLU A 248 2.04 -16.32 -9.26
CA GLU A 248 1.89 -16.19 -7.80
C GLU A 248 0.83 -17.17 -7.23
N LEU A 249 -0.30 -17.33 -7.91
CA LEU A 249 -1.33 -18.34 -7.55
C LEU A 249 -0.81 -19.79 -7.68
N GLY A 250 0.25 -20.03 -8.44
CA GLY A 250 0.90 -21.35 -8.53
C GLY A 250 1.64 -21.74 -7.25
N GLU A 251 2.16 -20.77 -6.50
CA GLU A 251 2.83 -20.99 -5.21
C GLU A 251 1.83 -21.01 -4.03
N GLU A 252 0.74 -20.24 -4.10
CA GLU A 252 -0.31 -20.24 -3.05
C GLU A 252 -1.37 -21.33 -3.17
N LYS A 253 -1.51 -21.99 -4.33
CA LYS A 253 -2.47 -23.09 -4.54
C LYS A 253 -2.27 -24.27 -3.59
N GLY A 254 -1.10 -24.42 -2.95
CA GLY A 254 -0.90 -25.38 -1.87
C GLY A 254 -1.67 -25.08 -0.57
N LYS A 255 -2.33 -23.91 -0.46
CA LYS A 255 -3.04 -23.48 0.77
C LYS A 255 -4.51 -23.04 0.56
N LEU A 256 -5.03 -23.02 -0.67
CA LEU A 256 -6.35 -22.45 -1.01
C LEU A 256 -7.41 -23.47 -1.51
N ASP A 257 -7.21 -24.77 -1.29
CA ASP A 257 -8.14 -25.85 -1.70
C ASP A 257 -9.50 -25.87 -0.95
N ILE A 258 -9.89 -24.78 -0.27
CA ILE A 258 -11.14 -24.71 0.54
C ILE A 258 -12.26 -23.92 -0.17
N PHE A 259 -12.04 -23.29 -1.32
CA PHE A 259 -13.06 -22.47 -2.01
C PHE A 259 -13.44 -22.95 -3.44
N HIS A 260 -13.39 -24.25 -3.68
CA HIS A 260 -14.13 -24.83 -4.80
C HIS A 260 -15.63 -24.94 -4.46
N VAL A 261 -16.48 -24.85 -5.49
CA VAL A 261 -17.95 -25.09 -5.50
C VAL A 261 -18.80 -23.83 -5.24
N GLN A 262 -19.20 -23.09 -6.30
CA GLN A 262 -20.55 -22.43 -6.35
C GLN A 262 -20.96 -21.80 -7.71
N LEU A 263 -20.19 -21.85 -8.80
CA LEU A 263 -20.57 -21.21 -10.09
C LEU A 263 -20.65 -22.17 -11.29
N GLY A 264 -21.15 -23.39 -11.03
CA GLY A 264 -21.82 -24.15 -12.08
C GLY A 264 -23.18 -23.51 -12.37
N TYR A 265 -23.64 -23.58 -13.61
CA TYR A 265 -24.87 -22.99 -14.15
C TYR A 265 -24.77 -21.51 -14.53
N LEU A 266 -24.38 -21.25 -15.77
CA LEU A 266 -25.19 -20.58 -16.79
C LEU A 266 -24.30 -20.21 -17.98
N SER A 267 -24.44 -20.94 -19.10
CA SER A 267 -24.46 -20.40 -20.47
C SER A 267 -24.38 -21.52 -21.50
N ARG A 268 -25.53 -21.83 -22.13
CA ARG A 268 -25.56 -22.43 -23.46
C ARG A 268 -25.49 -21.30 -24.51
N PRO A 269 -24.77 -21.46 -25.63
CA PRO A 269 -24.67 -20.41 -26.65
C PRO A 269 -25.88 -20.45 -27.58
N THR A 270 -26.54 -19.31 -27.76
CA THR A 270 -27.48 -19.08 -28.88
C THR A 270 -26.71 -18.64 -30.12
N LYS A 271 -26.82 -19.43 -31.18
CA LYS A 271 -26.31 -19.13 -32.52
C LYS A 271 -27.09 -17.97 -33.14
N VAL A 272 -26.41 -17.00 -33.75
CA VAL A 272 -26.98 -16.18 -34.81
C VAL A 272 -26.03 -16.13 -36.01
N VAL A 273 -26.55 -16.60 -37.14
CA VAL A 273 -25.94 -16.65 -38.47
C VAL A 273 -26.26 -15.34 -39.21
N GLY A 274 -25.31 -14.81 -39.99
CA GLY A 274 -25.59 -13.76 -40.97
C GLY A 274 -24.34 -13.14 -41.61
N ARG A 275 -24.06 -13.53 -42.86
CA ARG A 275 -22.98 -13.02 -43.73
C ARG A 275 -23.36 -11.70 -44.41
N GLY A 276 -22.36 -10.84 -44.67
CA GLY A 276 -22.39 -9.76 -45.66
C GLY A 276 -21.06 -8.98 -45.68
N PRO A 277 -20.34 -8.86 -46.82
CA PRO A 277 -19.06 -8.18 -46.88
C PRO A 277 -19.21 -6.72 -47.36
N GLY A 278 -18.52 -5.79 -46.69
CA GLY A 278 -18.27 -4.45 -47.23
C GLY A 278 -18.90 -3.30 -46.43
N SER A 279 -18.11 -2.71 -45.53
CA SER A 279 -18.09 -1.27 -45.21
C SER A 279 -17.21 -1.06 -43.97
N GLN A 280 -16.69 0.16 -43.79
CA GLN A 280 -15.77 0.55 -42.73
C GLN A 280 -16.24 0.17 -41.30
N GLY A 281 -17.52 -0.14 -41.10
CA GLY A 281 -18.06 -0.72 -39.86
C GLY A 281 -17.48 -2.09 -39.47
N GLY A 282 -17.00 -2.90 -40.42
CA GLY A 282 -16.48 -4.24 -40.14
C GLY A 282 -15.09 -4.28 -39.45
N ARG A 283 -14.30 -3.20 -39.52
CA ARG A 283 -13.03 -3.11 -38.76
C ARG A 283 -13.28 -2.68 -37.33
N VAL A 284 -14.25 -1.79 -37.12
CA VAL A 284 -14.62 -1.34 -35.77
C VAL A 284 -15.45 -2.39 -35.03
N LYS A 285 -16.28 -3.17 -35.73
CA LYS A 285 -16.98 -4.33 -35.17
C LYS A 285 -16.01 -5.41 -34.68
N ARG A 286 -14.99 -5.76 -35.49
CA ARG A 286 -13.91 -6.68 -35.08
C ARG A 286 -13.05 -6.13 -33.94
N ALA A 287 -12.87 -4.81 -33.87
CA ALA A 287 -12.20 -4.17 -32.74
C ALA A 287 -13.00 -4.29 -31.45
N LEU A 288 -14.32 -4.07 -31.49
CA LEU A 288 -15.20 -4.24 -30.34
C LEU A 288 -15.31 -5.70 -29.88
N GLU A 289 -15.35 -6.67 -30.80
CA GLU A 289 -15.31 -8.11 -30.48
C GLU A 289 -14.02 -8.49 -29.74
N LYS A 290 -12.86 -7.94 -30.15
CA LYS A 290 -11.59 -8.11 -29.43
C LYS A 290 -11.61 -7.51 -28.02
N VAL A 291 -12.43 -6.47 -27.78
CA VAL A 291 -12.58 -5.88 -26.44
C VAL A 291 -13.65 -6.60 -25.61
N GLY A 292 -14.65 -7.22 -26.23
CA GLY A 292 -15.56 -8.17 -25.56
C GLY A 292 -14.81 -9.33 -24.92
N SER A 293 -13.80 -9.86 -25.61
CA SER A 293 -12.89 -10.89 -25.07
C SER A 293 -12.09 -10.46 -23.82
N ILE A 294 -11.83 -9.14 -23.65
CA ILE A 294 -11.19 -8.60 -22.44
C ILE A 294 -12.16 -8.62 -21.26
N ARG A 295 -13.46 -8.35 -21.51
CA ARG A 295 -14.54 -8.48 -20.50
C ARG A 295 -14.75 -9.94 -20.07
N GLU A 296 -14.67 -10.88 -21.00
CA GLU A 296 -14.74 -12.32 -20.69
C GLU A 296 -13.54 -12.77 -19.83
N CYS A 297 -12.37 -12.16 -20.01
CA CYS A 297 -11.23 -12.38 -19.11
C CYS A 297 -11.44 -11.77 -17.70
N SER A 298 -12.24 -10.71 -17.56
CA SER A 298 -12.62 -10.17 -16.24
C SER A 298 -13.52 -11.13 -15.46
N ILE A 299 -14.43 -11.83 -16.15
CA ILE A 299 -15.30 -12.87 -15.56
C ILE A 299 -14.45 -14.09 -15.10
N PHE A 300 -13.43 -14.45 -15.87
CA PHE A 300 -12.53 -15.59 -15.54
C PHE A 300 -11.63 -15.34 -14.31
N LEU A 301 -11.50 -14.09 -13.87
CA LEU A 301 -10.66 -13.68 -12.72
C LEU A 301 -11.49 -13.33 -11.46
N GLY A 302 -12.80 -13.62 -11.45
CA GLY A 302 -13.64 -13.50 -10.26
C GLY A 302 -13.96 -12.06 -9.84
N VAL A 303 -14.45 -11.25 -10.78
CA VAL A 303 -15.37 -10.13 -10.46
C VAL A 303 -16.80 -10.63 -10.64
#